data_AF-A0A1B8U1D0-F1
#
_entry.id   AF-A0A1B8U1D0-F1
#
_cell.length_a   1.000
_cell.length_b   1.000
_cell.length_c   1.000
_cell.angle_alpha   90.00
_cell.angle_beta   90.00
_cell.angle_gamma   90.00
#
_symmetry.space_group_name_H-M   'P 1'
#
loop_
_entity.id
_entity.type
_entity.pdbx_description
1 polymer ?
#
loop_
_entity_poly.entity_id
_entity_poly.type
_entity_poly.pdbx_seq_one_letter_code
_entity_poly.pdbx_strand_id
1 'polypeptide(L)'
;MSTFKVNIPAGPLWNDQDANEKAPKVAAAHQGKWTGQWNTVVESEMSVIQVELQVKNTGTDSFVTDVLAGPLWSNEDAKKFGPAIAASYGAEFTGQWKTIVEGKMSVIQIKYSF
;
A
#
# COMPACT_ATOMS: atom_id res chain seq x y z
N MET A 1 10.53 11.78 12.61
CA MET A 1 9.41 10.83 12.43
C MET A 1 10.01 9.44 12.30
N SER A 2 9.35 8.41 12.85
CA SER A 2 9.84 7.04 12.78
C SER A 2 9.53 6.42 11.42
N THR A 3 10.46 5.62 10.90
CA THR A 3 10.34 4.90 9.63
C THR A 3 10.50 3.40 9.81
N PHE A 4 10.09 2.65 8.80
CA PHE A 4 10.31 1.21 8.70
C PHE A 4 10.53 0.82 7.23
N LYS A 5 11.07 -0.37 6.99
CA LYS A 5 11.40 -0.85 5.65
C LYS A 5 10.60 -2.10 5.30
N VAL A 6 10.08 -2.14 4.08
CA VAL A 6 9.35 -3.30 3.54
C VAL A 6 9.72 -3.53 2.08
N ASN A 7 9.56 -4.76 1.61
CA ASN A 7 9.67 -5.07 0.20
C ASN A 7 8.32 -4.87 -0.48
N ILE A 8 8.27 -4.07 -1.53
CA ILE A 8 7.08 -3.79 -2.34
C ILE A 8 7.26 -4.44 -3.72
N PRO A 9 6.25 -5.19 -4.23
CA PRO A 9 6.27 -5.72 -5.59
C PRO A 9 6.44 -4.62 -6.63
N ALA A 10 7.33 -4.83 -7.60
CA ALA A 10 7.66 -3.86 -8.65
C ALA A 10 7.40 -4.39 -10.08
N GLY A 11 6.83 -5.60 -10.21
CA GLY A 11 6.84 -6.33 -11.47
C GLY A 11 8.24 -6.86 -11.80
N PRO A 12 8.50 -7.37 -13.02
CA PRO A 12 9.82 -7.85 -13.39
C PRO A 12 10.81 -6.69 -13.52
N LEU A 13 11.97 -6.83 -12.85
CA LEU A 13 13.14 -5.99 -13.01
C LEU A 13 14.29 -6.83 -13.56
N TRP A 14 14.87 -6.38 -14.67
CA TRP A 14 15.81 -7.22 -15.46
C TRP A 14 17.28 -7.02 -15.07
N ASN A 15 17.62 -5.84 -14.55
CA ASN A 15 18.97 -5.47 -14.15
C ASN A 15 18.95 -4.20 -13.29
N ASP A 16 20.11 -3.79 -12.79
CA ASP A 16 20.25 -2.61 -11.93
C ASP A 16 19.83 -1.31 -12.63
N GLN A 17 20.07 -1.16 -13.94
CA GLN A 17 19.65 0.04 -14.67
C GLN A 17 18.12 0.16 -14.71
N ASP A 18 17.43 -0.95 -14.98
CA ASP A 18 15.97 -1.02 -14.98
C ASP A 18 15.38 -0.75 -13.59
N ALA A 19 16.01 -1.30 -12.54
CA ALA A 19 15.66 -1.02 -11.15
C ALA A 19 15.84 0.46 -10.80
N ASN A 20 16.97 1.08 -11.19
CA ASN A 20 17.24 2.50 -10.96
C ASN A 20 16.20 3.43 -11.61
N GLU A 21 15.64 3.04 -12.76
CA GLU A 21 14.62 3.83 -13.44
C GLU A 21 13.22 3.65 -12.81
N LYS A 22 12.84 2.42 -12.47
CA LYS A 22 11.46 2.08 -12.06
C LYS A 22 11.24 2.15 -10.56
N ALA A 23 12.20 1.72 -9.75
CA ALA A 23 12.03 1.58 -8.31
C ALA A 23 11.71 2.90 -7.59
N PRO A 24 12.32 4.05 -7.94
CA PRO A 24 11.93 5.34 -7.34
C PRO A 24 10.47 5.70 -7.58
N LYS A 25 9.92 5.36 -8.76
CA LYS A 25 8.52 5.64 -9.12
C LYS A 25 7.55 4.79 -8.31
N VAL A 26 7.87 3.50 -8.13
CA VAL A 26 7.09 2.59 -7.27
C VAL A 26 7.15 3.07 -5.82
N ALA A 27 8.33 3.42 -5.30
CA ALA A 27 8.45 3.95 -3.94
C ALA A 27 7.62 5.24 -3.74
N ALA A 28 7.66 6.17 -4.70
CA ALA A 28 6.88 7.40 -4.64
C ALA A 28 5.36 7.14 -4.62
N ALA A 29 4.87 6.15 -5.38
CA ALA A 29 3.47 5.74 -5.36
C ALA A 29 2.99 5.23 -4.00
N HIS A 30 3.91 4.79 -3.14
CA HIS A 30 3.65 4.36 -1.77
C HIS A 30 4.05 5.41 -0.71
N GLN A 31 4.27 6.67 -1.11
CA GLN A 31 4.75 7.75 -0.24
C GLN A 31 6.08 7.43 0.47
N GLY A 32 6.87 6.55 -0.14
CA GLY A 32 8.12 6.05 0.40
C GLY A 32 9.35 6.48 -0.38
N LYS A 33 10.51 6.05 0.11
CA LYS A 33 11.79 6.22 -0.56
C LYS A 33 12.40 4.86 -0.88
N TRP A 34 12.80 4.66 -2.13
CA TRP A 34 13.54 3.47 -2.48
C TRP A 34 14.92 3.51 -1.81
N THR A 35 15.31 2.40 -1.20
CA THR A 35 16.57 2.29 -0.44
C THR A 35 17.78 1.95 -1.31
N GLY A 36 17.56 1.70 -2.60
CA GLY A 36 18.56 1.14 -3.52
C GLY A 36 18.59 -0.40 -3.56
N GLN A 37 17.93 -1.07 -2.60
CA GLN A 37 17.88 -2.54 -2.56
C GLN A 37 16.69 -3.07 -3.37
N TRP A 38 16.91 -4.13 -4.13
CA TRP A 38 15.89 -4.86 -4.89
C TRP A 38 16.31 -6.32 -5.07
N ASN A 39 15.35 -7.21 -5.34
CA ASN A 39 15.63 -8.62 -5.61
C ASN A 39 14.53 -9.26 -6.46
N THR A 40 14.90 -10.17 -7.37
CA THR A 40 13.93 -11.00 -8.11
C THR A 40 13.44 -12.14 -7.24
N VAL A 41 12.12 -12.24 -7.06
CA VAL A 41 11.47 -13.25 -6.20
C VAL A 41 10.80 -14.36 -7.00
N VAL A 42 10.42 -14.08 -8.26
CA VAL A 42 9.99 -15.06 -9.25
C VAL A 42 10.70 -14.73 -10.56
N GLU A 43 11.51 -15.66 -11.04
CA GLU A 43 12.33 -15.46 -12.24
C GLU A 43 11.47 -15.06 -13.44
N SER A 44 11.89 -14.01 -14.15
CA SER A 44 11.20 -13.45 -15.32
C SER A 44 9.77 -12.92 -15.11
N GLU A 45 9.25 -12.93 -13.88
CA GLU A 45 7.86 -12.52 -13.59
C GLU A 45 7.76 -11.41 -12.54
N MET A 46 8.52 -11.50 -11.44
CA MET A 46 8.35 -10.58 -10.30
C MET A 46 9.64 -10.30 -9.55
N SER A 47 9.88 -9.02 -9.32
CA SER A 47 10.91 -8.49 -8.42
C SER A 47 10.26 -7.60 -7.36
N VAL A 48 10.97 -7.43 -6.25
CA VAL A 48 10.57 -6.53 -5.16
C VAL A 48 11.64 -5.48 -4.96
N ILE A 49 11.23 -4.30 -4.49
CA ILE A 49 12.12 -3.21 -4.09
C ILE A 49 11.94 -2.94 -2.60
N GLN A 50 13.04 -2.66 -1.88
CA GLN A 50 12.92 -2.27 -0.49
C GLN A 50 12.64 -0.77 -0.40
N VAL A 51 11.52 -0.42 0.23
CA VAL A 51 11.04 0.94 0.39
C VAL A 51 11.04 1.30 1.88
N GLU A 52 11.58 2.47 2.20
CA GLU A 52 11.45 3.10 3.51
C GLU A 52 10.16 3.93 3.56
N LEU A 53 9.28 3.59 4.50
CA LEU A 53 7.97 4.20 4.71
C LEU A 53 7.92 4.93 6.06
N GLN A 54 7.09 5.97 6.15
CA GLN A 54 6.80 6.64 7.42
C GLN A 54 5.78 5.83 8.22
N VAL A 55 5.91 5.81 9.54
CA VAL A 55 4.86 5.24 10.43
C VAL A 55 3.55 6.03 10.32
N LYS A 56 3.65 7.34 10.09
CA LYS A 56 2.51 8.22 9.86
C LYS A 56 2.84 9.19 8.74
N ASN A 57 2.06 9.12 7.66
CA ASN A 57 2.14 10.11 6.58
C ASN A 57 1.48 11.42 7.04
N THR A 58 2.09 12.55 6.67
CA THR A 58 1.65 13.89 7.05
C THR A 58 1.72 14.80 5.84
N GLY A 59 0.84 15.79 5.79
CA GLY A 59 0.83 16.79 4.73
C GLY A 59 -0.46 17.61 4.78
N THR A 60 -0.56 18.62 3.92
CA THR A 60 -1.74 19.48 3.83
C THR A 60 -2.77 18.96 2.84
N ASP A 61 -2.33 18.14 1.89
CA ASP A 61 -3.19 17.59 0.85
C ASP A 61 -3.71 16.22 1.26
N SER A 62 -4.85 15.85 0.69
CA SER A 62 -5.45 14.55 0.94
C SER A 62 -6.17 14.01 -0.28
N PHE A 63 -6.25 12.68 -0.35
CA PHE A 63 -6.97 11.97 -1.40
C PHE A 63 -7.75 10.82 -0.79
N VAL A 64 -9.04 10.71 -1.14
CA VAL A 64 -9.96 9.70 -0.62
C VAL A 64 -10.31 8.72 -1.74
N THR A 65 -10.22 7.43 -1.45
CA THR A 65 -10.55 6.37 -2.42
C THR A 65 -10.96 5.08 -1.72
N ASP A 66 -11.62 4.18 -2.46
CA ASP A 66 -11.99 2.85 -1.99
C ASP A 66 -10.85 1.84 -2.30
N VAL A 67 -10.48 1.00 -1.34
CA VAL A 67 -9.52 -0.11 -1.51
C VAL A 67 -10.12 -1.44 -1.06
N LEU A 68 -9.58 -2.54 -1.59
CA LEU A 68 -10.01 -3.89 -1.21
C LEU A 68 -9.75 -4.15 0.27
N ALA A 69 -10.74 -4.72 0.95
CA ALA A 69 -10.69 -5.00 2.39
C ALA A 69 -10.82 -6.49 2.72
N GLY A 70 -10.94 -7.36 1.71
CA GLY A 70 -11.44 -8.72 1.91
C GLY A 70 -12.92 -8.74 2.30
N PRO A 71 -13.46 -9.89 2.75
CA PRO A 71 -14.84 -9.96 3.21
C PRO A 71 -15.00 -9.27 4.59
N LEU A 72 -15.96 -8.35 4.68
CA LEU A 72 -16.43 -7.76 5.93
C LEU A 72 -17.90 -8.14 6.09
N TRP A 73 -18.28 -8.69 7.24
CA TRP A 73 -19.60 -9.29 7.45
C TRP A 73 -20.56 -8.37 8.19
N SER A 74 -20.03 -7.33 8.84
CA SER A 74 -20.83 -6.39 9.63
C SER A 74 -20.15 -5.03 9.73
N ASN A 75 -20.91 -4.03 10.17
CA ASN A 75 -20.37 -2.71 10.47
C ASN A 75 -19.41 -2.74 11.66
N GLU A 76 -19.59 -3.69 12.59
CA GLU A 76 -18.68 -3.89 13.71
C GLU A 76 -17.32 -4.41 13.24
N ASP A 77 -17.31 -5.37 12.30
CA ASP A 77 -16.09 -5.85 11.66
C ASP A 77 -15.36 -4.70 10.94
N ALA A 78 -16.09 -3.91 10.15
CA ALA A 78 -15.50 -2.78 9.44
C ALA A 78 -14.87 -1.76 10.40
N LYS A 79 -15.52 -1.45 11.52
CA LYS A 79 -14.96 -0.58 12.56
C LYS A 79 -13.73 -1.19 13.24
N LYS A 80 -13.74 -2.50 13.48
CA LYS A 80 -12.67 -3.22 14.16
C LYS A 80 -11.42 -3.38 13.28
N PHE A 81 -11.60 -3.77 12.02
CA PHE A 81 -10.50 -4.12 11.12
C PHE A 81 -10.12 -2.99 10.16
N GLY A 82 -11.05 -2.07 9.84
CA GLY A 82 -10.85 -0.97 8.92
C GLY A 82 -9.59 -0.15 9.19
N PRO A 83 -9.30 0.28 10.44
CA PRO A 83 -8.08 1.02 10.74
C PRO A 83 -6.79 0.25 10.41
N ALA A 84 -6.74 -1.05 10.70
CA ALA A 84 -5.57 -1.88 10.41
C ALA A 84 -5.41 -2.15 8.91
N ILE A 85 -6.52 -2.37 8.19
CA ILE A 85 -6.51 -2.54 6.74
C ILE A 85 -6.09 -1.22 6.07
N ALA A 86 -6.61 -0.06 6.48
CA ALA A 86 -6.19 1.22 5.94
C ALA A 86 -4.69 1.48 6.18
N ALA A 87 -4.18 1.10 7.36
CA ALA A 87 -2.76 1.19 7.66
C ALA A 87 -1.90 0.29 6.75
N SER A 88 -2.39 -0.87 6.30
CA SER A 88 -1.65 -1.70 5.33
C SER A 88 -1.53 -1.04 3.95
N TYR A 89 -2.40 -0.07 3.64
CA TYR A 89 -2.28 0.79 2.46
C TYR A 89 -1.51 2.10 2.75
N GLY A 90 -1.04 2.35 3.97
CA GLY A 90 -0.37 3.60 4.34
C GLY A 90 -1.31 4.79 4.51
N ALA A 91 -2.58 4.53 4.81
CA ALA A 91 -3.65 5.54 4.86
C ALA A 91 -4.50 5.42 6.15
N GLU A 92 -5.43 6.36 6.34
CA GLU A 92 -6.40 6.33 7.44
C GLU A 92 -7.76 5.84 6.97
N PHE A 93 -8.43 5.01 7.78
CA PHE A 93 -9.81 4.57 7.51
C PHE A 93 -10.79 5.72 7.77
N THR A 94 -11.67 6.02 6.82
CA THR A 94 -12.64 7.13 6.95
C THR A 94 -13.90 6.76 7.72
N GLY A 95 -14.09 5.47 8.02
CA GLY A 95 -15.33 4.93 8.58
C GLY A 95 -16.32 4.43 7.53
N GLN A 96 -16.11 4.73 6.24
CA GLN A 96 -17.00 4.31 5.15
C GLN A 96 -16.54 2.98 4.54
N TRP A 97 -17.47 2.08 4.27
CA TRP A 97 -17.20 0.78 3.67
C TRP A 97 -18.45 0.24 2.96
N LYS A 98 -18.27 -0.73 2.06
CA LYS A 98 -19.38 -1.44 1.41
C LYS A 98 -18.94 -2.81 0.89
N THR A 99 -19.87 -3.76 0.84
CA THR A 99 -19.66 -5.04 0.15
C THR A 99 -19.88 -4.86 -1.35
N ILE A 100 -18.93 -5.31 -2.16
CA ILE A 100 -19.01 -5.24 -3.63
C ILE A 100 -19.27 -6.61 -4.26
N VAL A 101 -18.93 -7.69 -3.56
CA VAL A 101 -19.27 -9.07 -3.92
C VAL A 101 -19.67 -9.80 -2.65
N GLU A 102 -20.94 -10.15 -2.55
CA GLU A 102 -21.50 -10.83 -1.37
C GLU A 102 -20.72 -12.10 -1.04
N GLY A 103 -20.39 -12.26 0.25
CA GLY A 103 -19.63 -13.40 0.75
C GLY A 103 -18.16 -13.48 0.33
N LYS A 104 -17.64 -12.51 -0.45
CA LYS A 104 -16.28 -12.58 -1.03
C LYS A 104 -15.45 -11.32 -0.83
N MET A 105 -16.01 -10.14 -1.09
CA MET A 105 -15.22 -8.92 -1.13
C MET A 105 -16.00 -7.68 -0.73
N SER A 106 -15.39 -6.90 0.15
CA SER A 106 -15.79 -5.55 0.52
C SER A 106 -14.65 -4.58 0.23
N VAL A 107 -15.00 -3.30 0.17
CA VAL A 107 -14.05 -2.20 0.11
C VAL A 107 -14.21 -1.31 1.32
N ILE A 108 -13.11 -0.72 1.78
CA ILE A 108 -13.11 0.38 2.74
C ILE A 108 -12.66 1.64 2.04
N GLN A 109 -13.22 2.77 2.44
CA GLN A 109 -12.75 4.07 2.00
C GLN A 109 -11.59 4.50 2.92
N ILE A 110 -10.49 4.87 2.29
CA ILE A 110 -9.28 5.33 2.94
C ILE A 110 -8.95 6.76 2.52
N LYS A 111 -8.18 7.46 3.37
CA LYS A 111 -7.69 8.80 3.12
C LYS A 111 -6.16 8.79 3.20
N TYR A 112 -5.51 9.10 2.08
CA TYR A 112 -4.09 9.42 2.02
C TYR A 112 -3.86 10.87 2.44
N SER A 113 -2.71 11.15 3.04
CA SER A 113 -2.26 12.50 3.39
C SER A 113 -0.81 12.69 2.93
N PHE A 114 -0.54 13.76 2.18
CA PHE A 114 0.77 14.03 1.57
C PHE A 114 1.04 15.53 1.44
#